data_AF-A0A7X5ZIW2-F1
#
_entry.id   AF-A0A7X5ZIW2-F1
#
_cell.length_a   1.000
_cell.length_b   1.000
_cell.length_c   1.000
_cell.angle_alpha   90.00
_cell.angle_beta   90.00
_cell.angle_gamma   90.00
#
_symmetry.space_group_name_H-M   'P 1'
#
loop_
_entity.id
_entity.type
_entity.pdbx_description
1 polymer ?
#
loop_
_entity_poly.entity_id
_entity_poly.type
_entity_poly.pdbx_seq_one_letter_code
_entity_poly.pdbx_strand_id
1 'polypeptide(L)'
;MRKLLTSLIVMAAIALVGCVTINVYFPEAAAQKAADQFIGNVLDDSGVARPAGGSSTAPARPASGKQPSAAVLDLLIPAAYAAESPDIQVRSPETDAIRERMKNRFGGALKGLFDSGAVGFTADGLVAARDPGAIPLDQRSLVDQENADRNALYAAIAKANGHPEWEGQIRKTFADGWVQRAPSGWYYRDASGAWKRK
;
A
#
# COMPACT_ATOMS: atom_id res chain seq x y z
N MET A 1 -34.24 47.18 4.11
CA MET A 1 -34.42 46.20 3.02
C MET A 1 -33.11 45.64 2.48
N ARG A 2 -32.18 46.45 1.94
CA ARG A 2 -30.88 45.96 1.43
C ARG A 2 -30.05 45.13 2.43
N LYS A 3 -29.87 45.58 3.68
CA LYS A 3 -29.09 44.87 4.72
C LYS A 3 -29.68 43.51 5.15
N LEU A 4 -31.01 43.38 5.11
CA LEU A 4 -31.72 42.13 5.37
C LEU A 4 -31.53 41.13 4.22
N LEU A 5 -31.56 41.63 2.99
CA LEU A 5 -31.30 40.83 1.80
C LEU A 5 -29.86 40.32 1.77
N THR A 6 -28.87 41.16 2.13
CA THR A 6 -27.46 40.72 2.23
C THR A 6 -27.25 39.69 3.33
N SER A 7 -27.89 39.86 4.49
CA SER A 7 -27.82 38.89 5.60
C SER A 7 -28.41 37.54 5.19
N LEU A 8 -29.53 37.54 4.47
CA LEU A 8 -30.17 36.33 3.96
C LEU A 8 -29.29 35.60 2.93
N ILE A 9 -28.63 36.37 2.04
CA ILE A 9 -27.72 35.82 1.02
C ILE A 9 -26.47 35.21 1.68
N VAL A 10 -25.90 35.86 2.69
CA VAL A 10 -24.74 35.34 3.43
C VAL A 10 -25.11 34.07 4.20
N MET A 11 -26.28 34.04 4.85
CA MET A 11 -26.74 32.87 5.58
C MET A 11 -27.09 31.70 4.66
N ALA A 12 -27.64 31.97 3.48
CA ALA A 12 -27.85 30.96 2.44
C ALA A 12 -26.54 30.42 1.85
N ALA A 13 -25.52 31.28 1.68
CA ALA A 13 -24.19 30.86 1.22
C ALA A 13 -23.45 29.98 2.23
N ILE A 14 -23.60 30.23 3.54
CA ILE A 14 -23.03 29.40 4.61
C ILE A 14 -23.75 28.04 4.70
N ALA A 15 -25.07 28.01 4.49
CA ALA A 15 -25.85 26.78 4.56
C ALA A 15 -25.52 25.76 3.46
N LEU A 16 -24.94 26.19 2.33
CA LEU A 16 -24.54 25.33 1.22
C LEU A 16 -23.23 24.54 1.47
N VAL A 17 -22.51 24.81 2.57
CA VAL A 17 -21.22 24.17 2.89
C VAL A 17 -21.38 22.82 3.64
N GLY A 18 -22.61 22.46 4.05
CA GLY A 18 -22.84 21.46 5.10
C GLY A 18 -23.15 20.02 4.70
N CYS A 19 -23.08 19.62 3.44
CA CYS A 19 -23.42 18.25 3.03
C CYS A 19 -22.31 17.58 2.21
N VAL A 20 -21.16 17.32 2.84
CA VAL A 20 -20.22 16.34 2.31
C VAL A 20 -20.69 14.97 2.77
N THR A 21 -21.28 14.20 1.86
CA THR A 21 -21.39 12.73 2.02
C THR A 21 -19.97 12.18 2.07
N ILE A 22 -19.42 12.01 3.27
CA ILE A 22 -18.16 11.27 3.48
C ILE A 22 -18.48 9.80 3.26
N ASN A 23 -18.59 9.40 2.00
CA ASN A 23 -18.48 8.00 1.64
C ASN A 23 -16.99 7.69 1.77
N VAL A 24 -16.57 7.07 2.87
CA VAL A 24 -15.15 6.75 3.11
C VAL A 24 -14.74 5.71 2.07
N TYR A 25 -14.19 6.19 0.96
CA TYR A 25 -13.55 5.37 -0.06
C TYR A 25 -12.23 4.84 0.49
N PHE A 26 -11.85 3.64 0.10
CA PHE A 26 -10.58 3.04 0.47
C PHE A 26 -9.40 3.96 0.10
N PRO A 27 -8.53 4.35 1.05
CA PRO A 27 -7.46 5.31 0.78
C PRO A 27 -6.29 4.65 0.03
N GLU A 28 -6.44 4.44 -1.27
CA GLU A 28 -5.49 3.70 -2.12
C GLU A 28 -4.06 4.23 -2.03
N ALA A 29 -3.87 5.55 -2.07
CA ALA A 29 -2.53 6.15 -2.00
C ALA A 29 -1.85 5.92 -0.64
N ALA A 30 -2.61 5.98 0.45
CA ALA A 30 -2.10 5.68 1.78
C ALA A 30 -1.75 4.18 1.91
N ALA A 31 -2.61 3.31 1.37
CA ALA A 31 -2.38 1.87 1.33
C ALA A 31 -1.15 1.49 0.52
N GLN A 32 -0.92 2.11 -0.64
CA GLN A 32 0.27 1.87 -1.46
C GLN A 32 1.54 2.25 -0.69
N LYS A 33 1.57 3.45 -0.09
CA LYS A 33 2.70 3.90 0.72
C LYS A 33 2.95 2.99 1.92
N ALA A 34 1.91 2.57 2.61
CA ALA A 34 2.03 1.70 3.78
C ALA A 34 2.47 0.28 3.39
N ALA A 35 1.98 -0.26 2.28
CA ALA A 35 2.44 -1.52 1.71
C ALA A 35 3.91 -1.45 1.32
N ASP A 36 4.33 -0.40 0.61
CA ASP A 36 5.72 -0.20 0.20
C ASP A 36 6.68 -0.16 1.39
N GLN A 37 6.29 0.53 2.47
CA GLN A 37 7.07 0.58 3.70
C GLN A 37 7.10 -0.77 4.41
N PHE A 38 5.96 -1.46 4.54
CA PHE A 38 5.90 -2.77 5.19
C PHE A 38 6.77 -3.79 4.45
N ILE A 39 6.57 -3.90 3.14
CA ILE A 39 7.26 -4.86 2.27
C ILE A 39 8.75 -4.51 2.19
N GLY A 40 9.07 -3.22 2.10
CA GLY A 40 10.43 -2.72 2.18
C GLY A 40 11.13 -3.18 3.45
N ASN A 41 10.50 -3.01 4.62
CA ASN A 41 11.10 -3.47 5.87
C ASN A 41 11.24 -5.01 5.90
N VAL A 42 10.26 -5.78 5.41
CA VAL A 42 10.40 -7.25 5.37
C VAL A 42 11.57 -7.69 4.49
N LEU A 43 11.68 -7.15 3.28
CA LEU A 43 12.70 -7.56 2.32
C LEU A 43 14.07 -6.96 2.64
N ASP A 44 14.16 -5.64 2.84
CA ASP A 44 15.41 -4.94 3.05
C ASP A 44 16.07 -5.39 4.39
N ASP A 45 15.30 -5.54 5.47
CA ASP A 45 15.84 -5.99 6.77
C ASP A 45 16.13 -7.50 6.81
N SER A 46 15.64 -8.27 5.82
CA SER A 46 15.97 -9.69 5.67
C SER A 46 17.24 -9.94 4.83
N GLY A 47 17.87 -8.87 4.32
CA GLY A 47 19.06 -8.98 3.46
C GLY A 47 18.75 -9.34 2.00
N VAL A 48 17.48 -9.24 1.57
CA VAL A 48 17.11 -9.34 0.16
C VAL A 48 17.55 -8.05 -0.55
N ALA A 49 18.37 -8.19 -1.60
CA ALA A 49 18.92 -7.05 -2.32
C ALA A 49 17.81 -6.19 -2.96
N ARG A 50 17.89 -4.87 -2.78
CA ARG A 50 16.96 -3.93 -3.42
C ARG A 50 17.09 -4.02 -4.95
N PRO A 51 15.99 -3.90 -5.72
CA PRO A 51 16.07 -3.87 -7.17
C PRO A 51 16.99 -2.74 -7.65
N ALA A 52 18.01 -3.07 -8.45
CA ALA A 52 18.82 -2.09 -9.16
C ALA A 52 17.97 -1.49 -10.29
N GLY A 53 17.34 -0.33 -10.06
CA GLY A 53 16.56 0.37 -11.09
C GLY A 53 15.30 1.09 -10.60
N GLY A 54 14.94 0.97 -9.32
CA GLY A 54 13.84 1.74 -8.74
C GLY A 54 14.31 3.10 -8.26
N SER A 55 14.63 4.03 -9.17
CA SER A 55 14.56 5.44 -8.83
C SER A 55 13.13 5.69 -8.37
N SER A 56 12.94 5.85 -7.06
CA SER A 56 11.72 6.44 -6.54
C SER A 56 11.60 7.81 -7.18
N THR A 57 10.86 7.91 -8.28
CA THR A 57 10.27 9.17 -8.69
C THR A 57 9.19 9.46 -7.66
N ALA A 58 9.63 9.88 -6.46
CA ALA A 58 8.78 10.66 -5.61
C ALA A 58 8.21 11.78 -6.48
N PRO A 59 6.90 12.05 -6.46
CA PRO A 59 6.36 13.23 -7.12
C PRO A 59 7.21 14.39 -6.63
N ALA A 60 7.84 15.10 -7.57
CA ALA A 60 8.61 16.29 -7.25
C ALA A 60 7.69 17.17 -6.41
N ARG A 61 8.05 17.38 -5.14
CA ARG A 61 7.46 18.45 -4.34
C ARG A 61 7.56 19.69 -5.23
N PRO A 62 6.45 20.36 -5.59
CA PRO A 62 6.57 21.61 -6.32
C PRO A 62 7.46 22.50 -5.47
N ALA A 63 8.61 22.89 -6.02
CA ALA A 63 9.47 23.85 -5.39
C ALA A 63 8.60 25.07 -5.12
N SER A 64 8.44 25.40 -3.84
CA SER A 64 7.77 26.61 -3.38
C SER A 64 8.62 27.81 -3.79
N GLY A 65 8.57 28.12 -5.08
CA GLY A 65 8.99 29.38 -5.65
C GLY A 65 8.06 30.43 -5.06
N LYS A 66 8.60 31.29 -4.20
CA LYS A 66 7.94 32.51 -3.76
C LYS A 66 7.74 33.39 -4.99
N GLN A 67 6.65 33.18 -5.72
CA GLN A 67 6.16 34.11 -6.73
C GLN A 67 5.26 35.13 -6.02
N PRO A 68 5.68 36.39 -5.88
CA PRO A 68 4.94 37.40 -5.09
C PRO A 68 3.62 37.86 -5.74
N SER A 69 3.28 37.36 -6.93
CA SER A 69 2.05 37.69 -7.66
C SER A 69 0.84 36.82 -7.31
N ALA A 70 1.01 35.70 -6.58
CA ALA A 70 -0.10 34.80 -6.21
C ALA A 70 -0.85 35.19 -4.91
N ALA A 71 -0.29 36.11 -4.10
CA ALA A 71 -0.83 36.42 -2.77
C ALA A 71 -2.19 37.13 -2.78
N VAL A 72 -2.61 37.72 -3.91
CA VAL A 72 -3.91 38.43 -4.01
C VAL A 72 -5.04 37.47 -4.40
N LEU A 73 -4.73 36.37 -5.12
CA LEU A 73 -5.73 35.35 -5.50
C LEU A 73 -6.03 34.39 -4.35
N ASP A 74 -5.09 34.21 -3.42
CA ASP A 74 -5.23 33.36 -2.21
C ASP A 74 -6.17 33.97 -1.15
N LEU A 75 -6.49 35.27 -1.27
CA LEU A 75 -7.46 35.95 -0.40
C LEU A 75 -8.91 35.78 -0.90
N LEU A 76 -9.11 35.46 -2.18
CA LEU A 76 -10.41 35.36 -2.83
C LEU A 76 -10.83 33.92 -3.12
N ILE A 77 -9.88 33.00 -3.19
CA ILE A 77 -10.12 31.56 -3.32
C ILE A 77 -9.85 30.97 -1.94
N PRO A 78 -10.86 30.48 -1.21
CA PRO A 78 -10.62 29.71 0.00
C PRO A 78 -9.62 28.61 -0.37
N ALA A 79 -8.48 28.57 0.33
CA ALA A 79 -7.53 27.49 0.19
C ALA A 79 -8.32 26.19 0.33
N ALA A 80 -8.45 25.46 -0.78
CA ALA A 80 -9.02 24.13 -0.76
C ALA A 80 -8.00 23.29 -0.02
N TYR A 81 -8.19 23.15 1.30
CA TYR A 81 -7.48 22.16 2.09
C TYR A 81 -7.92 20.84 1.49
N ALA A 82 -7.07 20.27 0.62
CA ALA A 82 -7.18 18.88 0.25
C ALA A 82 -7.14 18.13 1.59
N ALA A 83 -8.31 17.67 2.03
CA ALA A 83 -8.44 16.89 3.24
C ALA A 83 -7.39 15.79 3.17
N GLU A 84 -6.47 15.76 4.14
CA GLU A 84 -5.51 14.67 4.26
C GLU A 84 -6.29 13.36 4.17
N SER A 85 -5.98 12.54 3.16
CA SER A 85 -6.59 11.23 3.03
C SER A 85 -6.38 10.46 4.34
N PRO A 86 -7.41 9.75 4.86
CA PRO A 86 -7.25 8.94 6.06
C PRO A 86 -6.02 8.04 5.92
N ASP A 87 -5.11 8.11 6.89
CA ASP A 87 -3.95 7.23 6.91
C ASP A 87 -4.41 5.81 7.25
N ILE A 88 -3.86 4.81 6.57
CA ILE A 88 -4.19 3.41 6.81
C ILE A 88 -3.24 2.84 7.85
N GLN A 89 -3.81 2.39 8.96
CA GLN A 89 -3.06 1.80 10.05
C GLN A 89 -2.55 0.40 9.66
N VAL A 90 -1.30 0.33 9.23
CA VAL A 90 -0.60 -0.94 8.94
C VAL A 90 0.27 -1.40 10.10
N ARG A 91 0.57 -0.53 11.07
CA ARG A 91 1.33 -0.86 12.29
C ARG A 91 0.39 -1.09 13.48
N SER A 92 0.44 -2.29 14.00
CA SER A 92 -0.18 -2.72 15.25
C SER A 92 0.69 -3.82 15.87
N PRO A 93 0.53 -4.15 17.16
CA PRO A 93 1.25 -5.26 17.76
C PRO A 93 1.09 -6.58 17.00
N GLU A 94 -0.09 -6.82 16.41
CA GLU A 94 -0.39 -8.02 15.62
C GLU A 94 0.34 -8.00 14.27
N THR A 95 0.26 -6.90 13.51
CA THR A 95 0.93 -6.80 12.20
C THR A 95 2.45 -6.72 12.32
N ASP A 96 2.96 -6.15 13.42
CA ASP A 96 4.39 -6.14 13.74
C ASP A 96 4.90 -7.55 14.04
N ALA A 97 4.16 -8.37 14.79
CA ALA A 97 4.52 -9.76 15.02
C ALA A 97 4.51 -10.59 13.73
N ILE A 98 3.54 -10.35 12.83
CA ILE A 98 3.52 -10.98 11.50
C ILE A 98 4.75 -10.55 10.68
N ARG A 99 5.06 -9.25 10.65
CA ARG A 99 6.21 -8.71 9.94
C ARG A 99 7.51 -9.38 10.36
N GLU A 100 7.73 -9.57 11.65
CA GLU A 100 8.92 -10.23 12.18
C GLU A 100 9.04 -11.69 11.72
N ARG A 101 7.93 -12.45 11.73
CA ARG A 101 7.92 -13.83 11.20
C ARG A 101 8.21 -13.88 9.71
N MET A 102 7.62 -12.97 8.93
CA MET A 102 7.89 -12.85 7.49
C MET A 102 9.35 -12.53 7.23
N LYS A 103 9.89 -11.51 7.91
CA LYS A 103 11.30 -11.11 7.79
C LYS A 103 12.24 -12.28 8.09
N ASN A 104 12.01 -13.01 9.19
CA ASN A 104 12.83 -14.15 9.55
C ASN A 104 12.78 -15.27 8.49
N ARG A 105 11.60 -15.54 7.90
CA ARG A 105 11.49 -16.53 6.82
C ARG A 105 12.20 -16.07 5.54
N PHE A 106 12.07 -14.80 5.16
CA PHE A 106 12.82 -14.23 4.03
C PHE A 106 14.33 -14.18 4.28
N GLY A 107 14.77 -14.02 5.54
CA GLY A 107 16.19 -14.11 5.90
C GLY A 107 16.78 -15.52 5.83
N GLY A 108 15.95 -16.53 5.53
CA GLY A 108 16.33 -17.93 5.49
C GLY A 108 15.92 -18.63 4.19
N ALA A 109 15.46 -19.88 4.31
CA ALA A 109 15.21 -20.77 3.18
C ALA A 109 14.15 -20.26 2.18
N LEU A 110 13.19 -19.43 2.61
CA LEU A 110 12.17 -18.89 1.70
C LEU A 110 12.80 -18.07 0.58
N LYS A 111 13.81 -17.24 0.88
CA LYS A 111 14.55 -16.49 -0.14
C LYS A 111 15.23 -17.41 -1.15
N GLY A 112 15.81 -18.53 -0.71
CA GLY A 112 16.39 -19.53 -1.61
C GLY A 112 15.38 -20.13 -2.60
N LEU A 113 14.13 -20.32 -2.17
CA LEU A 113 13.05 -20.76 -3.07
C LEU A 113 12.70 -19.70 -4.12
N PHE A 114 12.72 -18.42 -3.76
CA PHE A 114 12.50 -17.33 -4.71
C PHE A 114 13.69 -17.16 -5.67
N ASP A 115 14.92 -17.23 -5.16
CA ASP A 115 16.15 -17.08 -5.94
C ASP A 115 16.32 -18.20 -6.97
N SER A 116 15.98 -19.45 -6.60
CA SER A 116 15.93 -20.59 -7.53
C SER A 116 14.74 -20.51 -8.50
N GLY A 117 13.75 -19.68 -8.19
CA GLY A 117 12.49 -19.60 -8.92
C GLY A 117 11.55 -20.78 -8.70
N ALA A 118 11.77 -21.60 -7.68
CA ALA A 118 10.81 -22.64 -7.31
C ALA A 118 9.44 -22.05 -6.94
N VAL A 119 9.44 -20.84 -6.38
CA VAL A 119 8.23 -20.08 -6.02
C VAL A 119 8.23 -18.68 -6.64
N GLY A 120 7.07 -18.04 -6.61
CA GLY A 120 6.91 -16.64 -6.98
C GLY A 120 5.67 -15.99 -6.39
N PHE A 121 5.60 -14.67 -6.45
CA PHE A 121 4.44 -13.91 -5.98
C PHE A 121 3.25 -14.09 -6.93
N THR A 122 2.04 -13.95 -6.41
CA THR A 122 0.80 -14.04 -7.21
C THR A 122 0.02 -12.73 -7.19
N ALA A 123 -0.86 -12.54 -8.17
CA ALA A 123 -1.71 -11.35 -8.28
C ALA A 123 -2.65 -11.10 -7.08
N ASP A 124 -2.89 -12.11 -6.24
CA ASP A 124 -3.65 -12.04 -4.99
C ASP A 124 -2.76 -11.85 -3.74
N GLY A 125 -1.49 -11.50 -3.95
CA GLY A 125 -0.56 -11.13 -2.89
C GLY A 125 -0.01 -12.31 -2.11
N LEU A 126 -0.15 -13.53 -2.62
CA LEU A 126 0.35 -14.75 -2.02
C LEU A 126 1.64 -15.24 -2.70
N VAL A 127 2.15 -16.37 -2.22
CA VAL A 127 3.27 -17.10 -2.81
C VAL A 127 2.73 -18.42 -3.37
N ALA A 128 3.08 -18.72 -4.62
CA ALA A 128 2.74 -19.99 -5.24
C ALA A 128 3.99 -20.71 -5.74
N ALA A 129 3.93 -22.04 -5.73
CA ALA A 129 4.92 -22.87 -6.38
C ALA A 129 4.82 -22.67 -7.90
N ARG A 130 5.91 -22.20 -8.51
CA ARG A 130 6.07 -22.19 -9.97
C ARG A 130 6.55 -23.55 -10.44
N ASP A 131 7.50 -24.12 -9.72
CA ASP A 131 8.05 -25.45 -9.95
C ASP A 131 7.99 -26.26 -8.64
N PRO A 132 6.91 -27.02 -8.42
CA PRO A 132 6.75 -27.83 -7.21
C PRO A 132 7.82 -28.92 -7.05
N GLY A 133 8.44 -29.36 -8.15
CA GLY A 133 9.52 -30.35 -8.13
C GLY A 133 10.83 -29.78 -7.62
N ALA A 134 11.02 -28.47 -7.75
CA ALA A 134 12.20 -27.75 -7.25
C ALA A 134 12.11 -27.35 -5.77
N ILE A 135 10.98 -27.62 -5.09
CA ILE A 135 10.80 -27.31 -3.65
C ILE A 135 11.13 -28.56 -2.81
N PRO A 136 12.20 -28.52 -1.98
CA PRO A 136 12.51 -29.59 -1.04
C PRO A 136 11.34 -29.90 -0.11
N LEU A 137 11.14 -31.19 0.22
CA LEU A 137 9.98 -31.63 1.02
C LEU A 137 9.90 -30.94 2.38
N ASP A 138 11.04 -30.74 3.04
CA ASP A 138 11.20 -30.05 4.32
C ASP A 138 10.91 -28.54 4.23
N GLN A 139 10.89 -27.97 3.02
CA GLN A 139 10.67 -26.54 2.79
C GLN A 139 9.27 -26.21 2.27
N ARG A 140 8.44 -27.21 1.92
CA ARG A 140 7.08 -26.99 1.41
C ARG A 140 6.20 -26.22 2.39
N SER A 141 6.34 -26.50 3.68
CA SER A 141 5.58 -25.80 4.74
C SER A 141 5.91 -24.31 4.83
N LEU A 142 7.05 -23.85 4.28
CA LEU A 142 7.41 -22.42 4.29
C LEU A 142 6.44 -21.60 3.43
N VAL A 143 5.96 -22.17 2.32
CA VAL A 143 4.99 -21.51 1.43
C VAL A 143 3.65 -21.38 2.15
N ASP A 144 3.22 -22.45 2.82
CA ASP A 144 1.96 -22.44 3.58
C ASP A 144 2.02 -21.46 4.75
N GLN A 145 3.12 -21.45 5.51
CA GLN A 145 3.33 -20.50 6.61
C GLN A 145 3.37 -19.06 6.12
N GLU A 146 4.02 -18.79 4.99
CA GLU A 146 4.05 -17.45 4.39
C GLU A 146 2.65 -17.00 3.97
N ASN A 147 1.88 -17.87 3.34
CA ASN A 147 0.53 -17.54 2.92
C ASN A 147 -0.42 -17.37 4.10
N ALA A 148 -0.26 -18.16 5.17
CA ALA A 148 -1.01 -17.98 6.41
C ALA A 148 -0.74 -16.60 7.04
N ASP A 149 0.53 -16.20 7.14
CA ASP A 149 0.91 -14.88 7.65
C ASP A 149 0.43 -13.73 6.74
N ARG A 150 0.45 -13.89 5.40
CA ARG A 150 -0.09 -12.89 4.45
C ARG A 150 -1.60 -12.70 4.60
N ASN A 151 -2.34 -13.79 4.69
CA ASN A 151 -3.79 -13.74 4.91
C ASN A 151 -4.12 -13.08 6.25
N ALA A 152 -3.41 -13.47 7.32
CA ALA A 152 -3.56 -12.84 8.63
C ALA A 152 -3.21 -11.35 8.59
N LEU A 153 -2.17 -10.95 7.85
CA LEU A 153 -1.77 -9.55 7.69
C LEU A 153 -2.90 -8.71 7.07
N TYR A 154 -3.48 -9.16 5.97
CA TYR A 154 -4.51 -8.39 5.25
C TYR A 154 -5.76 -8.23 6.11
N ALA A 155 -6.20 -9.31 6.77
CA ALA A 155 -7.33 -9.27 7.70
C ALA A 155 -7.05 -8.37 8.91
N ALA A 156 -5.84 -8.43 9.48
CA ALA A 156 -5.45 -7.63 10.63
C ALA A 156 -5.39 -6.12 10.28
N ILE A 157 -4.88 -5.76 9.10
CA ILE A 157 -4.89 -4.36 8.64
C ILE A 157 -6.34 -3.89 8.46
N ALA A 158 -7.18 -4.66 7.77
CA ALA A 158 -8.58 -4.30 7.55
C ALA A 158 -9.32 -4.07 8.89
N LYS A 159 -9.14 -4.99 9.84
CA LYS A 159 -9.69 -4.93 11.19
C LYS A 159 -9.15 -3.73 12.00
N ALA A 160 -7.84 -3.47 11.95
CA ALA A 160 -7.23 -2.35 12.67
C ALA A 160 -7.75 -0.99 12.19
N ASN A 161 -8.18 -0.91 10.92
CA ASN A 161 -8.78 0.29 10.35
C ASN A 161 -10.31 0.34 10.51
N GLY A 162 -10.94 -0.63 11.18
CA GLY A 162 -12.39 -0.67 11.37
C GLY A 162 -13.19 -1.01 10.10
N HIS A 163 -12.53 -1.46 9.04
CA HIS A 163 -13.12 -1.75 7.73
C HIS A 163 -12.73 -3.14 7.24
N PRO A 164 -13.32 -4.23 7.79
CA PRO A 164 -13.06 -5.60 7.33
C PRO A 164 -13.30 -5.80 5.82
N GLU A 165 -14.23 -5.04 5.25
CA GLU A 165 -14.54 -5.04 3.82
C GLU A 165 -13.39 -4.57 2.93
N TRP A 166 -12.40 -3.85 3.48
CA TRP A 166 -11.23 -3.39 2.74
C TRP A 166 -10.19 -4.49 2.50
N GLU A 167 -10.33 -5.68 3.10
CA GLU A 167 -9.32 -6.75 2.99
C GLU A 167 -8.94 -7.05 1.53
N GLY A 168 -9.93 -7.14 0.63
CA GLY A 168 -9.68 -7.41 -0.79
C GLY A 168 -8.86 -6.32 -1.48
N GLN A 169 -9.11 -5.05 -1.14
CA GLN A 169 -8.37 -3.91 -1.70
C GLN A 169 -6.96 -3.84 -1.11
N ILE A 170 -6.82 -4.05 0.20
CA ILE A 170 -5.52 -4.16 0.89
C ILE A 170 -4.68 -5.26 0.26
N ARG A 171 -5.25 -6.46 0.08
CA ARG A 171 -4.59 -7.60 -0.54
C ARG A 171 -4.05 -7.24 -1.93
N LYS A 172 -4.87 -6.60 -2.77
CA LYS A 172 -4.47 -6.16 -4.10
C LYS A 172 -3.32 -5.16 -4.05
N THR A 173 -3.41 -4.14 -3.20
CA THR A 173 -2.35 -3.14 -3.02
C THR A 173 -1.04 -3.77 -2.57
N PHE A 174 -1.09 -4.72 -1.63
CA PHE A 174 0.10 -5.45 -1.20
C PHE A 174 0.63 -6.38 -2.29
N ALA A 175 -0.22 -7.03 -3.07
CA ALA A 175 0.19 -7.87 -4.19
C ALA A 175 1.06 -7.10 -5.18
N ASP A 176 0.60 -5.92 -5.59
CA ASP A 176 1.36 -5.02 -6.45
C ASP A 176 2.69 -4.62 -5.80
N GLY A 177 2.68 -4.25 -4.52
CA GLY A 177 3.89 -3.91 -3.77
C GLY A 177 4.92 -5.04 -3.71
N TRP A 178 4.49 -6.30 -3.53
CA TRP A 178 5.39 -7.45 -3.48
C TRP A 178 6.09 -7.67 -4.82
N VAL A 179 5.37 -7.55 -5.92
CA VAL A 179 5.93 -7.65 -7.28
C VAL A 179 6.87 -6.48 -7.59
N GLN A 180 6.48 -5.25 -7.23
CA GLN A 180 7.29 -4.05 -7.46
C GLN A 180 8.61 -4.07 -6.68
N ARG A 181 8.59 -4.57 -5.43
CA ARG A 181 9.78 -4.65 -4.57
C ARG A 181 10.58 -5.93 -4.74
N ALA A 182 10.06 -6.97 -5.39
CA ALA A 182 10.80 -8.19 -5.68
C ALA A 182 12.14 -7.88 -6.38
N PRO A 183 13.26 -8.52 -6.03
CA PRO A 183 14.49 -8.45 -6.80
C PRO A 183 14.32 -8.84 -8.27
N SER A 184 15.20 -8.34 -9.13
CA SER A 184 15.31 -8.81 -10.51
C SER A 184 15.62 -10.31 -10.53
N GLY A 185 15.00 -11.04 -11.46
CA GLY A 185 15.13 -12.47 -11.59
C GLY A 185 14.10 -13.30 -10.83
N TRP A 186 13.40 -12.73 -9.83
CA TRP A 186 12.29 -13.38 -9.15
C TRP A 186 11.06 -13.47 -10.06
N TYR A 187 10.24 -14.48 -9.79
CA TYR A 187 9.05 -14.75 -10.58
C TYR A 187 7.79 -14.21 -9.92
N TYR A 188 6.84 -13.80 -10.74
CA TYR A 188 5.49 -13.48 -10.31
C TYR A 188 4.47 -13.99 -11.33
N ARG A 189 3.27 -14.31 -10.87
CA ARG A 189 2.14 -14.73 -11.70
C ARG A 189 1.21 -13.53 -11.90
N ASP A 190 1.09 -13.08 -13.15
CA ASP A 190 0.21 -11.97 -13.51
C ASP A 190 -1.27 -12.35 -13.43
N ALA A 191 -2.16 -11.38 -13.66
CA ALA A 191 -3.61 -11.57 -13.61
C ALA A 191 -4.15 -12.56 -14.66
N SER A 192 -3.40 -12.84 -15.74
CA SER A 192 -3.76 -13.87 -16.73
C SER A 192 -3.41 -15.29 -16.27
N GLY A 193 -2.72 -15.42 -15.14
CA GLY A 193 -2.20 -16.69 -14.63
C GLY A 193 -0.84 -17.08 -15.21
N ALA A 194 -0.24 -16.24 -16.06
CA ALA A 194 1.06 -16.49 -16.66
C ALA A 194 2.19 -16.12 -15.70
N TRP A 195 3.22 -16.96 -15.64
CA TRP A 195 4.46 -16.65 -14.91
C TRP A 195 5.33 -15.69 -15.71
N LYS A 196 5.78 -14.63 -15.04
CA LYS A 196 6.70 -13.61 -15.53
C LYS A 196 7.91 -13.56 -14.62
N ARG A 197 9.03 -13.11 -15.18
CA ARG A 197 10.28 -12.87 -14.45
C ARG A 197 10.53 -11.37 -14.39
N LYS A 198 10.84 -10.85 -13.21
CA LYS A 198 11.18 -9.44 -13.01
C LYS A 198 12.58 -9.11 -13.51
#